data_AF-A0A8T3DCS3-F1
#
_entry.id   AF-A0A8T3DCS3-F1
#
_cell.length_a   1.000
_cell.length_b   1.000
_cell.length_c   1.000
_cell.angle_alpha   90.00
_cell.angle_beta   90.00
_cell.angle_gamma   90.00
#
_symmetry.space_group_name_H-M   'P 1'
#
loop_
_entity.id
_entity.type
_entity.pdbx_description
1 polymer ?
#
loop_
_entity_poly.entity_id
_entity_poly.type
_entity_poly.pdbx_seq_one_letter_code
_entity_poly.pdbx_strand_id
1 'polypeptide(L)'
;MMLARNRFIFLVVVAAVLAIVSLSAQFLHLIPVAPVSDERPLGKSRKRVNPVPHTEPPEPDPIYEAHAYCNTPSRTELAWEGHSPAGYKLLSVQVMIRHGDRYPLYAIPKTKRPTIDCTLVPSRRPSHPQLAAFISHMTHAGRGRWDSVLGSLPRFPTHHACEMGELTQTGVVQHLRNGEILRTVYIKRHKLLPADWSSWQLYVESTGKSRTLQSGLALLYGLLPEFDWTKLVLRHQWSTLFCGSSCDCPIRNQYLEEEQRRQYKLRVADTLLDRTYVDMARTVGVPTRQLRAANPIDSLLCHFCHNLTFPCTAQGCLTMEQFAVIKRQQMEDERDRQQRGLYLRYALLAAHPFLNRTAARMLRVADGRQEELFALFSAHDVTMAPVLSAHSV
;
A
#
# COMPACT_ATOMS: atom_id res chain seq x y z
N MET A 1 20.06 -50.64 -47.03
CA MET A 1 20.48 -49.59 -46.08
C MET A 1 20.18 -48.15 -46.50
N MET A 2 19.76 -47.84 -47.74
CA MET A 2 19.45 -46.46 -48.17
C MET A 2 18.01 -45.99 -47.85
N LEU A 3 17.03 -46.89 -47.69
CA LEU A 3 15.62 -46.50 -47.44
C LEU A 3 15.37 -45.95 -46.03
N ALA A 4 16.08 -46.45 -45.01
CA ALA A 4 15.92 -46.02 -43.62
C ALA A 4 16.53 -44.63 -43.36
N ARG A 5 17.60 -44.27 -44.08
CA ARG A 5 18.27 -42.96 -43.97
C ARG A 5 17.39 -41.82 -44.46
N ASN A 6 16.58 -42.05 -45.50
CA ASN A 6 15.62 -41.05 -46.00
C ASN A 6 14.45 -40.82 -45.02
N ARG A 7 13.99 -41.85 -44.30
CA ARG A 7 12.91 -41.69 -43.31
C ARG A 7 13.36 -40.91 -42.08
N PHE A 8 14.60 -41.11 -41.64
CA PHE A 8 15.17 -40.35 -40.52
C PHE A 8 15.36 -38.87 -40.88
N ILE A 9 15.90 -38.57 -42.06
CA ILE A 9 16.05 -37.19 -42.53
C ILE A 9 14.69 -36.52 -42.69
N PHE A 10 13.69 -37.22 -43.22
CA PHE A 10 12.32 -36.71 -43.33
C PHE A 10 11.71 -36.37 -41.97
N LEU A 11 11.87 -37.24 -40.97
CA LEU A 11 11.38 -36.98 -39.60
C LEU A 11 12.08 -35.79 -38.94
N VAL A 12 13.38 -35.63 -39.14
CA VAL A 12 14.14 -34.49 -38.61
C VAL A 12 13.69 -33.18 -39.27
N VAL A 13 13.46 -33.18 -40.58
CA VAL A 13 12.96 -32.00 -41.30
C VAL A 13 11.54 -31.66 -40.85
N VAL A 14 10.66 -32.64 -40.68
CA VAL A 14 9.29 -32.42 -40.17
C VAL A 14 9.32 -31.87 -38.74
N ALA A 15 10.16 -32.41 -37.87
CA ALA A 15 10.31 -31.91 -36.49
C ALA A 15 10.86 -30.47 -36.45
N ALA A 16 11.83 -30.15 -37.31
CA ALA A 16 12.38 -28.79 -37.41
C ALA A 16 11.35 -27.79 -37.94
N VAL A 17 10.56 -28.17 -38.96
CA VAL A 17 9.47 -27.33 -39.48
C VAL A 17 8.38 -27.11 -38.41
N LEU A 18 8.00 -28.15 -37.66
CA LEU A 18 7.02 -28.02 -36.58
C LEU A 18 7.54 -27.14 -35.43
N ALA A 19 8.83 -27.21 -35.09
CA ALA A 19 9.45 -26.34 -34.10
C ALA A 19 9.49 -24.88 -34.56
N ILE A 20 9.80 -24.63 -35.84
CA ILE A 20 9.78 -23.29 -36.44
C ILE A 20 8.36 -22.72 -36.48
N VAL A 21 7.35 -23.53 -36.84
CA VAL A 21 5.93 -23.13 -36.83
C VAL A 21 5.46 -22.86 -35.39
N SER A 22 5.88 -23.66 -34.42
CA SER A 22 5.56 -23.44 -33.00
C SER A 22 6.20 -22.18 -32.44
N LEU A 23 7.47 -21.89 -32.77
CA LEU A 23 8.13 -20.65 -32.37
C LEU A 23 7.50 -19.43 -33.08
N SER A 24 7.14 -19.57 -34.35
CA SER A 24 6.49 -18.50 -35.12
C SER A 24 5.08 -18.20 -34.60
N ALA A 25 4.34 -19.22 -34.13
CA ALA A 25 3.04 -19.04 -33.48
C ALA A 25 3.13 -18.45 -32.07
N GLN A 26 4.28 -18.59 -31.39
CA GLN A 26 4.55 -17.92 -30.11
C GLN A 26 4.97 -16.45 -30.29
N PHE A 27 5.64 -16.11 -31.40
CA PHE A 27 6.08 -14.74 -31.72
C PHE A 27 5.04 -13.91 -32.51
N LEU A 28 4.16 -14.56 -33.27
CA LEU A 28 2.98 -13.92 -33.86
C LEU A 28 1.86 -13.93 -32.82
N HIS A 29 1.65 -12.79 -32.17
CA HIS A 29 0.49 -12.48 -31.32
C HIS A 29 -0.84 -12.76 -32.06
N LEU A 30 -1.27 -14.02 -32.10
CA LEU A 30 -2.60 -14.45 -32.51
C LEU A 30 -3.45 -14.73 -31.26
N ILE A 31 -3.43 -13.80 -30.31
CA ILE A 31 -4.61 -13.55 -29.47
C ILE A 31 -5.38 -12.46 -30.21
N PRO A 32 -6.54 -12.76 -30.82
CA PRO A 32 -7.36 -11.73 -31.43
C PRO A 32 -7.87 -10.80 -30.32
N VAL A 33 -7.41 -9.56 -30.32
CA VAL A 33 -8.08 -8.45 -29.63
C VAL A 33 -8.90 -7.73 -30.71
N ALA A 34 -10.05 -8.30 -31.05
CA ALA A 34 -11.10 -7.63 -31.82
C ALA A 34 -12.47 -8.20 -31.42
N PRO A 35 -13.53 -7.36 -31.36
CA PRO A 35 -14.80 -7.72 -30.78
C PRO A 35 -15.58 -8.62 -31.74
N VAL A 36 -15.92 -9.83 -31.28
CA VAL A 36 -16.81 -10.73 -32.03
C VAL A 36 -18.26 -10.36 -31.71
N SER A 37 -18.98 -9.96 -32.76
CA SER A 37 -20.42 -9.76 -32.83
C SER A 37 -21.21 -11.02 -32.47
N ASP A 38 -22.38 -10.82 -31.86
CA ASP A 38 -23.30 -11.85 -31.36
C ASP A 38 -23.70 -12.90 -32.40
N GLU A 39 -23.34 -14.17 -32.15
CA GLU A 39 -24.19 -15.32 -32.47
C GLU A 39 -24.11 -16.36 -31.33
N ARG A 40 -25.27 -16.73 -30.79
CA ARG A 40 -25.44 -17.71 -29.70
C ARG A 40 -25.53 -19.13 -30.26
N PRO A 41 -24.99 -20.12 -29.53
CA PRO A 41 -25.86 -21.23 -29.12
C PRO A 41 -25.76 -21.55 -27.62
N LEU A 42 -26.87 -22.08 -27.10
CA LEU A 42 -27.16 -22.34 -25.69
C LEU A 42 -26.15 -23.31 -25.02
N GLY A 43 -25.60 -22.90 -23.87
CA GLY A 43 -24.85 -23.79 -22.97
C GLY A 43 -24.36 -23.12 -21.69
N LYS A 44 -25.02 -23.43 -20.57
CA LYS A 44 -24.69 -23.23 -19.13
C LYS A 44 -23.81 -22.02 -18.76
N SER A 45 -24.45 -21.05 -18.09
CA SER A 45 -23.94 -19.86 -17.40
C SER A 45 -22.43 -19.85 -17.07
N ARG A 46 -21.62 -19.34 -18.00
CA ARG A 46 -20.32 -18.74 -17.69
C ARG A 46 -20.60 -17.37 -17.09
N LYS A 47 -20.21 -17.14 -15.83
CA LYS A 47 -20.06 -15.76 -15.34
C LYS A 47 -19.02 -15.08 -16.22
N ARG A 48 -19.45 -14.32 -17.23
CA ARG A 48 -18.59 -13.41 -17.98
C ARG A 48 -17.94 -12.49 -16.96
N VAL A 49 -16.62 -12.54 -16.88
CA VAL A 49 -15.84 -11.43 -16.37
C VAL A 49 -16.07 -10.32 -17.38
N ASN A 50 -16.90 -9.33 -17.03
CA ASN A 50 -16.93 -8.09 -17.81
C ASN A 50 -15.54 -7.46 -17.66
N PRO A 51 -14.79 -7.25 -18.74
CA PRO A 51 -13.66 -6.34 -18.69
C PRO A 51 -14.25 -5.00 -18.26
N VAL A 52 -13.82 -4.49 -17.11
CA VAL A 52 -14.10 -3.09 -16.78
C VAL A 52 -13.42 -2.29 -17.89
N PRO A 53 -14.15 -1.52 -18.71
CA PRO A 53 -13.52 -0.65 -19.68
C PRO A 53 -12.63 0.30 -18.88
N HIS A 54 -11.31 0.20 -19.05
CA HIS A 54 -10.41 1.24 -18.61
C HIS A 54 -10.65 2.44 -19.51
N THR A 55 -11.73 3.19 -19.27
CA THR A 55 -11.80 4.57 -19.71
C THR A 55 -10.62 5.27 -19.08
N GLU A 56 -9.84 6.02 -19.87
CA GLU A 56 -8.83 6.92 -19.29
C GLU A 56 -9.51 7.70 -18.15
N PRO A 57 -8.97 7.63 -16.92
CA PRO A 57 -9.58 8.36 -15.83
C PRO A 57 -9.64 9.83 -16.22
N PRO A 58 -10.77 10.53 -15.98
CA PRO A 58 -10.83 11.97 -16.18
C PRO A 58 -9.62 12.61 -15.49
N GLU A 59 -9.06 13.69 -16.06
CA GLU A 59 -7.94 14.40 -15.44
C GLU A 59 -8.21 14.53 -13.94
N PRO A 60 -7.42 13.87 -13.09
CA PRO A 60 -7.81 13.74 -11.70
C PRO A 60 -7.88 15.13 -11.06
N ASP A 61 -9.05 15.44 -10.50
CA ASP A 61 -9.27 16.65 -9.72
C ASP A 61 -8.45 16.55 -8.42
N PRO A 62 -7.63 17.56 -8.08
CA PRO A 62 -6.85 17.59 -6.85
C PRO A 62 -7.66 17.31 -5.58
N ILE A 63 -8.92 17.75 -5.53
CA ILE A 63 -9.80 17.53 -4.37
C ILE A 63 -10.37 16.11 -4.37
N TYR A 64 -10.78 15.60 -5.53
CA TYR A 64 -11.18 14.20 -5.67
C TYR A 64 -10.07 13.22 -5.26
N GLU A 65 -8.82 13.45 -5.69
CA GLU A 65 -7.68 12.61 -5.28
C GLU A 65 -7.45 12.68 -3.77
N ALA A 66 -7.56 13.87 -3.16
CA ALA A 66 -7.45 14.00 -1.71
C ALA A 66 -8.54 13.21 -0.97
N HIS A 67 -9.78 13.18 -1.47
CA HIS A 67 -10.85 12.35 -0.90
C HIS A 67 -10.53 10.85 -1.01
N ALA A 68 -10.01 10.40 -2.16
CA ALA A 68 -9.59 9.02 -2.34
C ALA A 68 -8.45 8.66 -1.37
N TYR A 69 -7.48 9.56 -1.18
CA TYR A 69 -6.38 9.40 -0.24
C TYR A 69 -6.85 9.20 1.21
N CYS A 70 -7.88 9.94 1.64
CA CYS A 70 -8.41 9.83 3.00
C CYS A 70 -8.95 8.43 3.31
N ASN A 71 -9.37 7.67 2.29
CA ASN A 71 -9.85 6.30 2.40
C ASN A 71 -10.81 6.11 3.59
N THR A 72 -11.84 6.96 3.67
CA THR A 72 -12.79 6.92 4.79
C THR A 72 -13.46 5.55 4.85
N PRO A 73 -13.56 4.90 6.03
CA PRO A 73 -13.99 3.50 6.16
C PRO A 73 -15.48 3.24 5.85
N SER A 74 -16.17 4.19 5.22
CA SER A 74 -17.53 4.08 4.71
C SER A 74 -17.61 3.45 3.30
N ARG A 75 -16.48 3.43 2.57
CA ARG A 75 -16.37 2.80 1.25
C ARG A 75 -15.48 1.59 1.36
N THR A 76 -15.91 0.47 0.82
CA THR A 76 -15.10 -0.74 0.73
C THR A 76 -15.03 -1.16 -0.72
N GLU A 77 -13.86 -1.07 -1.32
CA GLU A 77 -13.61 -1.63 -2.65
C GLU A 77 -13.03 -3.03 -2.46
N LEU A 78 -13.78 -4.04 -2.89
CA LEU A 78 -13.24 -5.38 -3.07
C LEU A 78 -12.56 -5.39 -4.43
N ALA A 79 -11.26 -5.67 -4.47
CA ALA A 79 -10.54 -5.83 -5.72
C ALA A 79 -10.52 -7.32 -6.11
N TRP A 80 -9.44 -7.75 -6.74
CA TRP A 80 -9.28 -9.09 -7.28
C TRP A 80 -8.79 -10.12 -6.24
N GLU A 81 -8.79 -9.78 -4.94
CA GLU A 81 -8.24 -10.64 -3.90
C GLU A 81 -8.86 -12.04 -3.92
N GLY A 82 -8.01 -13.06 -4.04
CA GLY A 82 -8.40 -14.46 -4.06
C GLY A 82 -9.24 -14.89 -5.27
N HIS A 83 -9.31 -14.09 -6.32
CA HIS A 83 -9.73 -14.57 -7.64
C HIS A 83 -8.59 -15.39 -8.25
N SER A 84 -8.93 -16.57 -8.78
CA SER A 84 -7.96 -17.49 -9.37
C SER A 84 -8.66 -18.30 -10.47
N PRO A 85 -7.95 -18.67 -11.55
CA PRO A 85 -8.46 -19.63 -12.52
C PRO A 85 -8.87 -20.95 -11.87
N ALA A 86 -9.76 -21.69 -12.53
CA ALA A 86 -10.18 -23.01 -12.06
C ALA A 86 -9.00 -23.98 -11.99
N GLY A 87 -8.96 -24.82 -10.95
CA GLY A 87 -7.90 -25.81 -10.75
C GLY A 87 -6.66 -25.29 -10.01
N TYR A 88 -6.56 -23.99 -9.76
CA TYR A 88 -5.48 -23.41 -8.97
C TYR A 88 -5.83 -23.39 -7.47
N LYS A 89 -4.83 -23.65 -6.63
CA LYS A 89 -4.93 -23.60 -5.17
C LYS A 89 -4.04 -22.46 -4.64
N LEU A 90 -4.60 -21.63 -3.76
CA LEU A 90 -3.82 -20.62 -3.05
C LEU A 90 -2.88 -21.31 -2.05
N LEU A 91 -1.58 -21.02 -2.14
CA LEU A 91 -0.56 -21.64 -1.28
C LEU A 91 -0.04 -20.71 -0.18
N SER A 92 0.19 -19.43 -0.51
CA SER A 92 0.65 -18.42 0.45
C SER A 92 0.19 -17.03 0.05
N VAL A 93 0.16 -16.11 1.02
CA VAL A 93 -0.19 -14.70 0.83
C VAL A 93 0.81 -13.82 1.55
N GLN A 94 1.21 -12.73 0.90
CA GLN A 94 2.08 -11.70 1.46
C GLN A 94 1.38 -10.34 1.31
N VAL A 95 1.21 -9.64 2.43
CA VAL A 95 0.49 -8.36 2.50
C VAL A 95 1.42 -7.30 3.06
N MET A 96 1.67 -6.25 2.29
CA MET A 96 2.32 -5.04 2.79
C MET A 96 1.28 -3.94 2.93
N ILE A 97 1.29 -3.25 4.06
CA ILE A 97 0.39 -2.13 4.34
C ILE A 97 1.16 -0.87 4.67
N ARG A 98 0.60 0.28 4.26
CA ARG A 98 0.84 1.55 4.94
C ARG A 98 0.02 1.58 6.23
N HIS A 99 0.54 2.22 7.28
CA HIS A 99 -0.29 2.55 8.44
C HIS A 99 -1.57 3.32 8.04
N GLY A 100 -2.60 3.25 8.89
CA GLY A 100 -3.85 3.98 8.69
C GLY A 100 -3.74 5.48 8.92
N ASP A 101 -4.89 6.15 8.87
CA ASP A 101 -5.05 7.56 9.21
C ASP A 101 -4.42 7.91 10.57
N ARG A 102 -3.76 9.06 10.62
CA ARG A 102 -2.98 9.52 11.76
C ARG A 102 -3.10 11.03 11.91
N TYR A 103 -2.81 11.49 13.12
CA TYR A 103 -2.52 12.88 13.42
C TYR A 103 -1.29 13.35 12.60
N PRO A 104 -1.17 14.64 12.23
CA PRO A 104 -0.07 15.09 11.38
C PRO A 104 1.28 14.94 12.08
N LEU A 105 2.34 14.80 11.29
CA LEU A 105 3.74 14.83 11.70
C LEU A 105 4.27 16.27 11.83
N TYR A 106 3.63 17.22 11.14
CA TYR A 106 3.99 18.63 11.17
C TYR A 106 2.80 19.50 11.53
N ALA A 107 3.05 20.55 12.32
CA ALA A 107 2.04 21.55 12.65
C ALA A 107 2.32 22.82 11.84
N ILE A 108 1.26 23.46 11.37
CA ILE A 108 1.37 24.80 10.79
C ILE A 108 1.70 25.78 11.94
N PRO A 109 2.78 26.59 11.83
CA PRO A 109 3.17 27.50 12.90
C PRO A 109 2.05 28.50 13.24
N LYS A 110 1.99 29.00 14.48
CA LYS A 110 1.00 30.00 14.94
C LYS A 110 -0.48 29.61 14.81
N THR A 111 -0.80 28.38 14.40
CA THR A 111 -2.18 27.89 14.37
C THR A 111 -2.46 26.94 15.53
N LYS A 112 -3.75 26.75 15.83
CA LYS A 112 -4.18 25.75 16.81
C LYS A 112 -3.94 24.34 16.28
N ARG A 113 -3.69 23.41 17.21
CA ARG A 113 -3.67 21.98 16.93
C ARG A 113 -5.06 21.49 16.48
N PRO A 114 -5.17 20.63 15.46
CA PRO A 114 -6.45 20.00 15.11
C PRO A 114 -7.06 19.30 16.33
N THR A 115 -8.35 19.50 16.54
CA THR A 115 -9.09 18.94 17.67
C THR A 115 -9.51 17.50 17.36
N ILE A 116 -8.53 16.60 17.36
CA ILE A 116 -8.73 15.16 17.13
C ILE A 116 -8.42 14.43 18.43
N ASP A 117 -9.31 13.53 18.79
CA ASP A 117 -9.16 12.67 19.98
C ASP A 117 -8.72 11.27 19.54
N CYS A 118 -7.57 10.84 20.04
CA CYS A 118 -6.92 9.57 19.71
C CYS A 118 -7.30 8.43 20.66
N THR A 119 -8.17 8.63 21.63
CA THR A 119 -8.73 7.55 22.45
C THR A 119 -9.72 6.72 21.62
N LEU A 120 -9.61 5.39 21.65
CA LEU A 120 -10.57 4.52 20.96
C LEU A 120 -11.89 4.43 21.72
N VAL A 121 -12.98 4.84 21.09
CA VAL A 121 -14.34 4.83 21.65
C VAL A 121 -15.27 4.08 20.69
N PRO A 122 -15.74 2.87 21.02
CA PRO A 122 -16.55 2.04 20.13
C PRO A 122 -17.83 2.72 19.58
N SER A 123 -18.45 3.61 20.35
CA SER A 123 -19.66 4.35 19.96
C SER A 123 -19.38 5.57 19.07
N ARG A 124 -18.13 6.05 19.01
CA ARG A 124 -17.74 7.22 18.23
C ARG A 124 -17.54 6.84 16.77
N ARG A 125 -17.97 7.69 15.83
CA ARG A 125 -17.72 7.48 14.40
C ARG A 125 -16.35 8.02 13.97
N PRO A 126 -15.65 7.36 13.02
CA PRO A 126 -16.01 6.06 12.45
C PRO A 126 -15.80 4.93 13.47
N SER A 127 -16.68 3.93 13.44
CA SER A 127 -16.62 2.75 14.32
C SER A 127 -16.59 1.47 13.50
N HIS A 128 -16.21 0.37 14.17
CA HIS A 128 -16.25 -0.98 13.63
C HIS A 128 -16.94 -1.90 14.64
N PRO A 129 -17.77 -2.88 14.23
CA PRO A 129 -18.43 -3.81 15.16
C PRO A 129 -17.45 -4.55 16.08
N GLN A 130 -16.24 -4.83 15.57
CA GLN A 130 -15.19 -5.51 16.33
C GLN A 130 -14.29 -4.57 17.15
N LEU A 131 -14.53 -3.25 17.17
CA LEU A 131 -13.63 -2.29 17.82
C LEU A 131 -13.52 -2.51 19.34
N ALA A 132 -14.64 -2.78 20.03
CA ALA A 132 -14.62 -3.06 21.47
C ALA A 132 -13.85 -4.36 21.78
N ALA A 133 -14.09 -5.41 21.00
CA ALA A 133 -13.41 -6.69 21.16
C ALA A 133 -11.91 -6.58 20.83
N PHE A 134 -11.54 -5.79 19.82
CA PHE A 134 -10.15 -5.46 19.52
C PHE A 134 -9.45 -4.80 20.71
N ILE A 135 -10.05 -3.77 21.31
CA ILE A 135 -9.47 -3.08 22.48
C ILE A 135 -9.23 -4.07 23.62
N SER A 136 -10.23 -4.89 23.95
CA SER A 136 -10.13 -5.94 24.98
C SER A 136 -9.04 -6.97 24.65
N HIS A 137 -8.95 -7.40 23.39
CA HIS A 137 -7.95 -8.38 22.97
C HIS A 137 -6.52 -7.83 23.05
N MET A 138 -6.32 -6.55 22.74
CA MET A 138 -5.01 -5.90 22.80
C MET A 138 -4.46 -5.77 24.23
N THR A 139 -5.29 -5.81 25.28
CA THR A 139 -4.78 -5.79 26.67
C THR A 139 -4.03 -7.07 27.03
N HIS A 140 -4.24 -8.15 26.27
CA HIS A 140 -3.58 -9.45 26.47
C HIS A 140 -2.30 -9.61 25.65
N ALA A 141 -1.87 -8.56 24.95
CA ALA A 141 -0.69 -8.53 24.09
C ALA A 141 0.62 -8.97 24.79
N GLY A 142 0.70 -8.84 26.13
CA GLY A 142 1.85 -9.30 26.91
C GLY A 142 2.15 -10.79 26.81
N ARG A 143 1.21 -11.62 26.33
CA ARG A 143 1.42 -13.06 26.09
C ARG A 143 2.12 -13.37 24.76
N GLY A 144 2.23 -12.37 23.88
CA GLY A 144 2.93 -12.52 22.60
C GLY A 144 4.45 -12.53 22.73
N ARG A 145 5.13 -12.99 21.67
CA ARG A 145 6.59 -12.85 21.55
C ARG A 145 6.92 -11.61 20.74
N TRP A 146 7.76 -10.73 21.32
CA TRP A 146 8.05 -9.41 20.77
C TRP A 146 9.55 -9.20 20.67
N ASP A 147 9.98 -8.63 19.55
CA ASP A 147 11.27 -7.93 19.52
C ASP A 147 11.23 -6.72 20.45
N SER A 148 12.35 -6.43 21.11
CA SER A 148 12.44 -5.44 22.21
C SER A 148 11.90 -4.05 21.86
N VAL A 149 12.22 -3.56 20.65
CA VAL A 149 11.75 -2.26 20.15
C VAL A 149 10.23 -2.22 20.10
N LEU A 150 9.60 -3.23 19.51
CA LEU A 150 8.14 -3.31 19.42
C LEU A 150 7.50 -3.57 20.79
N GLY A 151 8.17 -4.32 21.66
CA GLY A 151 7.72 -4.63 23.01
C GLY A 151 7.34 -3.38 23.83
N SER A 152 8.09 -2.28 23.66
CA SER A 152 7.88 -1.02 24.38
C SER A 152 6.77 -0.12 23.83
N LEU A 153 6.25 -0.39 22.62
CA LEU A 153 5.28 0.49 21.96
C LEU A 153 3.83 0.23 22.42
N PRO A 154 2.97 1.27 22.49
CA PRO A 154 1.57 1.09 22.83
C PRO A 154 0.82 0.28 21.75
N ARG A 155 -0.11 -0.58 22.18
CA ARG A 155 -0.84 -1.52 21.30
C ARG A 155 -2.01 -0.90 20.56
N PHE A 156 -2.52 0.22 21.05
CA PHE A 156 -3.54 1.05 20.43
C PHE A 156 -3.43 2.48 20.99
N PRO A 157 -3.97 3.49 20.28
CA PRO A 157 -3.91 4.88 20.74
C PRO A 157 -4.90 5.11 21.90
N THR A 158 -4.50 5.94 22.86
CA THR A 158 -5.26 6.15 24.12
C THR A 158 -5.32 7.61 24.55
N HIS A 159 -4.66 8.53 23.86
CA HIS A 159 -4.59 9.93 24.26
C HIS A 159 -5.80 10.73 23.77
N HIS A 160 -6.46 11.45 24.69
CA HIS A 160 -7.55 12.36 24.34
C HIS A 160 -7.08 13.53 23.45
N ALA A 161 -5.82 13.96 23.62
CA ALA A 161 -5.16 14.87 22.71
C ALA A 161 -4.05 14.10 21.99
N CYS A 162 -4.16 13.96 20.67
CA CYS A 162 -3.21 13.20 19.87
C CYS A 162 -1.79 13.79 19.91
N GLU A 163 -0.79 12.92 19.97
CA GLU A 163 0.59 13.27 19.69
C GLU A 163 0.89 13.31 18.18
N MET A 164 1.95 14.02 17.79
CA MET A 164 2.35 14.15 16.38
C MET A 164 2.62 12.76 15.76
N GLY A 165 1.90 12.44 14.68
CA GLY A 165 2.00 11.15 14.01
C GLY A 165 1.37 9.96 14.75
N GLU A 166 0.55 10.19 15.77
CA GLU A 166 -0.24 9.16 16.45
C GLU A 166 -1.37 8.64 15.55
N LEU A 167 -1.63 7.34 15.57
CA LEU A 167 -2.72 6.73 14.83
C LEU A 167 -4.07 7.18 15.42
N THR A 168 -5.04 7.52 14.58
CA THR A 168 -6.38 7.88 15.06
C THR A 168 -7.29 6.65 15.11
N GLN A 169 -8.50 6.81 15.68
CA GLN A 169 -9.54 5.79 15.57
C GLN A 169 -9.90 5.49 14.11
N THR A 170 -9.90 6.48 13.22
CA THR A 170 -10.11 6.28 11.78
C THR A 170 -9.08 5.29 11.23
N GLY A 171 -7.80 5.45 11.59
CA GLY A 171 -6.73 4.55 11.15
C GLY A 171 -6.88 3.11 11.67
N VAL A 172 -7.33 2.94 12.91
CA VAL A 172 -7.64 1.62 13.48
C VAL A 172 -8.81 0.96 12.75
N VAL A 173 -9.89 1.71 12.52
CA VAL A 173 -11.09 1.20 11.85
C VAL A 173 -10.82 0.84 10.38
N GLN A 174 -10.02 1.64 9.67
CA GLN A 174 -9.55 1.31 8.32
C GLN A 174 -8.90 -0.08 8.28
N HIS A 175 -8.00 -0.37 9.22
CA HIS A 175 -7.28 -1.65 9.21
C HIS A 175 -8.11 -2.81 9.76
N LEU A 176 -8.99 -2.60 10.74
CA LEU A 176 -9.98 -3.63 11.12
C LEU A 176 -10.82 -4.06 9.91
N ARG A 177 -11.27 -3.09 9.10
CA ARG A 177 -12.04 -3.35 7.88
C ARG A 177 -11.21 -4.08 6.82
N ASN A 178 -9.97 -3.66 6.59
CA ASN A 178 -9.05 -4.36 5.68
C ASN A 178 -8.87 -5.83 6.13
N GLY A 179 -8.64 -6.06 7.41
CA GLY A 179 -8.54 -7.40 7.98
C GLY A 179 -9.79 -8.24 7.73
N GLU A 180 -10.99 -7.68 7.95
CA GLU A 180 -12.26 -8.36 7.73
C GLU A 180 -12.47 -8.77 6.26
N ILE A 181 -12.08 -7.92 5.32
CA ILE A 181 -12.09 -8.22 3.89
C ILE A 181 -11.18 -9.41 3.61
N LEU A 182 -9.92 -9.33 4.05
CA LEU A 182 -8.93 -10.39 3.84
C LEU A 182 -9.36 -11.69 4.53
N ARG A 183 -10.06 -11.63 5.66
CA ARG A 183 -10.64 -12.80 6.35
C ARG A 183 -11.65 -13.50 5.46
N THR A 184 -12.54 -12.75 4.81
CA THR A 184 -13.57 -13.30 3.93
C THR A 184 -12.94 -14.05 2.76
N VAL A 185 -11.86 -13.53 2.21
CA VAL A 185 -11.15 -14.14 1.09
C VAL A 185 -10.23 -15.28 1.54
N TYR A 186 -9.22 -15.02 2.35
CA TYR A 186 -8.14 -15.97 2.59
C TYR A 186 -8.48 -17.00 3.67
N ILE A 187 -9.25 -16.62 4.69
CA ILE A 187 -9.58 -17.53 5.80
C ILE A 187 -10.89 -18.27 5.52
N LYS A 188 -11.96 -17.57 5.15
CA LYS A 188 -13.28 -18.18 4.96
C LYS A 188 -13.41 -18.91 3.63
N ARG A 189 -12.96 -18.32 2.52
CA ARG A 189 -13.08 -18.93 1.18
C ARG A 189 -11.92 -19.88 0.87
N HIS A 190 -10.68 -19.41 0.98
CA HIS A 190 -9.51 -20.21 0.59
C HIS A 190 -8.96 -21.14 1.67
N LYS A 191 -9.42 -21.00 2.92
CA LYS A 191 -8.94 -21.82 4.06
C LYS A 191 -7.41 -21.83 4.17
N LEU A 192 -6.79 -20.67 3.91
CA LEU A 192 -5.34 -20.52 3.83
C LEU A 192 -4.65 -20.95 5.12
N LEU A 193 -5.20 -20.58 6.28
CA LEU A 193 -4.72 -21.01 7.59
C LEU A 193 -5.68 -22.06 8.16
N PRO A 194 -5.16 -23.19 8.71
CA PRO A 194 -5.97 -24.14 9.45
C PRO A 194 -6.43 -23.52 10.78
N ALA A 195 -7.49 -24.09 11.38
CA ALA A 195 -8.03 -23.58 12.66
C ALA A 195 -7.01 -23.64 13.81
N ASP A 196 -6.17 -24.67 13.80
CA ASP A 196 -5.10 -24.96 14.76
C ASP A 196 -3.72 -24.52 14.24
N TRP A 197 -3.64 -23.43 13.48
CA TRP A 197 -2.40 -22.94 12.90
C TRP A 197 -1.26 -22.81 13.93
N SER A 198 -0.04 -23.06 13.45
CA SER A 198 1.21 -23.02 14.23
C SER A 198 1.92 -21.68 14.05
N SER A 199 2.74 -21.28 15.02
CA SER A 199 3.40 -19.95 15.03
C SER A 199 4.26 -19.65 13.79
N TRP A 200 4.74 -20.67 13.09
CA TRP A 200 5.54 -20.50 11.86
C TRP A 200 4.67 -20.25 10.62
N GLN A 201 3.36 -20.52 10.64
CA GLN A 201 2.49 -20.31 9.48
C GLN A 201 2.07 -18.84 9.32
N LEU A 202 2.33 -18.01 10.34
CA LEU A 202 2.00 -16.59 10.38
C LEU A 202 3.26 -15.77 10.62
N TYR A 203 3.59 -14.89 9.69
CA TYR A 203 4.70 -13.95 9.80
C TYR A 203 4.18 -12.53 9.98
N VAL A 204 4.63 -11.82 11.01
CA VAL A 204 4.26 -10.40 11.25
C VAL A 204 5.51 -9.58 11.50
N GLU A 205 5.73 -8.59 10.65
CA GLU A 205 6.87 -7.66 10.72
C GLU A 205 6.37 -6.22 10.64
N SER A 206 6.92 -5.33 11.46
CA SER A 206 6.57 -3.91 11.46
C SER A 206 7.77 -3.03 11.78
N THR A 207 7.77 -1.80 11.24
CA THR A 207 8.73 -0.79 11.66
C THR A 207 8.49 -0.33 13.10
N GLY A 208 9.52 0.22 13.75
CA GLY A 208 9.47 0.67 15.14
C GLY A 208 8.65 1.95 15.41
N LYS A 209 7.53 2.17 14.72
CA LYS A 209 6.61 3.27 14.98
C LYS A 209 5.29 2.72 15.55
N SER A 210 4.72 3.41 16.54
CA SER A 210 3.44 2.99 17.15
C SER A 210 2.34 2.85 16.10
N ARG A 211 2.19 3.84 15.20
CA ARG A 211 1.17 3.82 14.15
C ARG A 211 1.26 2.65 13.17
N THR A 212 2.46 2.16 12.83
CA THR A 212 2.63 1.00 11.95
C THR A 212 2.27 -0.28 12.69
N LEU A 213 2.80 -0.44 13.91
CA LEU A 213 2.48 -1.59 14.75
C LEU A 213 0.97 -1.71 15.01
N GLN A 214 0.34 -0.63 15.47
CA GLN A 214 -1.09 -0.56 15.78
C GLN A 214 -1.97 -0.86 14.55
N SER A 215 -1.58 -0.34 13.38
CA SER A 215 -2.26 -0.66 12.11
C SER A 215 -2.15 -2.14 11.75
N GLY A 216 -0.96 -2.73 11.92
CA GLY A 216 -0.73 -4.16 11.68
C GLY A 216 -1.54 -5.05 12.63
N LEU A 217 -1.60 -4.68 13.91
CA LEU A 217 -2.41 -5.38 14.92
C LEU A 217 -3.92 -5.28 14.63
N ALA A 218 -4.39 -4.10 14.22
CA ALA A 218 -5.78 -3.90 13.82
C ALA A 218 -6.15 -4.76 12.60
N LEU A 219 -5.30 -4.80 11.57
CA LEU A 219 -5.50 -5.66 10.40
C LEU A 219 -5.49 -7.13 10.81
N LEU A 220 -4.51 -7.56 11.60
CA LEU A 220 -4.40 -8.94 12.04
C LEU A 220 -5.63 -9.38 12.84
N TYR A 221 -6.16 -8.51 13.72
CA TYR A 221 -7.36 -8.81 14.47
C TYR A 221 -8.61 -8.90 13.58
N GLY A 222 -8.74 -8.04 12.57
CA GLY A 222 -9.81 -8.18 11.56
C GLY A 222 -9.69 -9.49 10.77
N LEU A 223 -8.47 -9.92 10.46
CA LEU A 223 -8.16 -11.16 9.72
C LEU A 223 -8.45 -12.41 10.55
N LEU A 224 -7.95 -12.46 11.79
CA LEU A 224 -7.99 -13.58 12.71
C LEU A 224 -8.48 -13.10 14.10
N PRO A 225 -9.79 -12.85 14.28
CA PRO A 225 -10.27 -12.39 15.58
C PRO A 225 -9.99 -13.41 16.68
N GLU A 226 -9.66 -12.93 17.87
CA GLU A 226 -9.30 -13.77 19.03
C GLU A 226 -8.13 -14.73 18.75
N PHE A 227 -7.15 -14.30 17.93
CA PHE A 227 -5.95 -15.10 17.71
C PHE A 227 -5.20 -15.38 19.02
N ASP A 228 -4.53 -16.53 19.09
CA ASP A 228 -3.73 -16.88 20.26
C ASP A 228 -2.41 -16.09 20.26
N TRP A 229 -2.29 -15.15 21.20
CA TRP A 229 -1.07 -14.37 21.40
C TRP A 229 0.17 -15.23 21.58
N THR A 230 0.09 -16.40 22.22
CA THR A 230 1.26 -17.25 22.50
C THR A 230 1.91 -17.79 21.22
N LYS A 231 1.13 -17.89 20.14
CA LYS A 231 1.60 -18.30 18.81
C LYS A 231 2.15 -17.14 17.99
N LEU A 232 1.91 -15.90 18.40
CA LEU A 232 2.27 -14.73 17.63
C LEU A 232 3.70 -14.28 17.91
N VAL A 233 4.45 -13.98 16.84
CA VAL A 233 5.82 -13.45 16.90
C VAL A 233 5.92 -12.18 16.08
N LEU A 234 6.20 -11.07 16.76
CA LEU A 234 6.29 -9.76 16.12
C LEU A 234 7.74 -9.35 15.92
N ARG A 235 8.08 -9.12 14.66
CA ARG A 235 9.44 -8.80 14.22
C ARG A 235 9.60 -7.33 13.92
N HIS A 236 10.66 -6.75 14.46
CA HIS A 236 11.01 -5.38 14.20
C HIS A 236 11.79 -5.27 12.89
N GLN A 237 11.27 -4.44 11.98
CA GLN A 237 12.02 -3.97 10.82
C GLN A 237 12.66 -2.61 11.13
N TRP A 238 13.98 -2.58 11.23
CA TRP A 238 14.73 -1.38 11.58
C TRP A 238 14.81 -0.36 10.44
N SER A 239 14.68 -0.80 9.18
CA SER A 239 14.74 0.08 8.01
C SER A 239 13.36 0.31 7.39
N THR A 240 13.03 1.56 7.09
CA THR A 240 11.81 1.90 6.35
C THR A 240 11.79 1.32 4.93
N LEU A 241 12.91 0.83 4.40
CA LEU A 241 12.99 0.15 3.10
C LEU A 241 12.79 -1.37 3.19
N PHE A 242 12.60 -1.93 4.39
CA PHE A 242 12.46 -3.38 4.59
C PHE A 242 13.66 -4.19 4.06
N CYS A 243 14.85 -3.60 4.10
CA CYS A 243 16.04 -4.15 3.45
C CYS A 243 16.82 -5.19 4.27
N GLY A 244 16.45 -5.42 5.53
CA GLY A 244 17.12 -6.42 6.38
C GLY A 244 18.61 -6.13 6.49
N SER A 245 19.48 -7.11 6.20
CA SER A 245 20.94 -6.92 6.18
C SER A 245 21.48 -6.28 4.90
N SER A 246 20.66 -6.11 3.86
CA SER A 246 21.06 -5.63 2.53
C SER A 246 20.70 -4.16 2.30
N CYS A 247 20.88 -3.32 3.33
CA CYS A 247 20.46 -1.92 3.29
C CYS A 247 21.48 -0.96 2.68
N ASP A 248 22.76 -1.34 2.67
CA ASP A 248 23.82 -0.53 2.09
C ASP A 248 23.79 -0.61 0.56
N CYS A 249 23.65 0.54 -0.08
CA CYS A 249 23.61 0.68 -1.53
C CYS A 249 23.86 2.15 -1.91
N PRO A 250 25.12 2.54 -2.15
CA PRO A 250 25.47 3.94 -2.44
C PRO A 250 24.79 4.47 -3.72
N ILE A 251 24.71 3.66 -4.77
CA ILE A 251 24.09 4.07 -6.06
C ILE A 251 22.60 4.38 -5.91
N ARG A 252 21.87 3.67 -5.03
CA ARG A 252 20.46 3.99 -4.72
C ARG A 252 20.33 5.44 -4.24
N ASN A 253 21.22 5.89 -3.37
CA ASN A 253 21.16 7.24 -2.82
C ASN A 253 21.45 8.30 -3.89
N GLN A 254 22.34 8.02 -4.84
CA GLN A 254 22.59 8.92 -5.98
C GLN A 254 21.34 9.13 -6.83
N TYR A 255 20.60 8.06 -7.17
CA TYR A 255 19.34 8.19 -7.90
C TYR A 255 18.27 8.94 -7.10
N LEU A 256 18.23 8.75 -5.77
CA LEU A 256 17.32 9.52 -4.92
C LEU A 256 17.66 11.01 -4.94
N GLU A 257 18.94 11.38 -4.89
CA GLU A 257 19.39 12.77 -4.98
C GLU A 257 19.06 13.40 -6.34
N GLU A 258 19.25 12.67 -7.43
CA GLU A 258 18.85 13.12 -8.78
C GLU A 258 17.34 13.39 -8.86
N GLU A 259 16.53 12.47 -8.32
CA GLU A 259 15.08 12.62 -8.26
C GLU A 259 14.66 13.81 -7.39
N GLN A 260 15.30 14.00 -6.22
CA GLN A 260 15.04 15.16 -5.37
C GLN A 260 15.39 16.48 -6.05
N ARG A 261 16.49 16.52 -6.82
CA ARG A 261 16.86 17.69 -7.63
C ARG A 261 15.83 17.96 -8.74
N ARG A 262 15.30 16.92 -9.40
CA ARG A 262 14.20 17.06 -10.37
C ARG A 262 12.95 17.64 -9.71
N GLN A 263 12.48 17.03 -8.62
CA GLN A 263 11.32 17.49 -7.87
C GLN A 263 11.48 18.95 -7.42
N TYR A 264 12.65 19.32 -6.92
CA TYR A 264 12.95 20.69 -6.52
C TYR A 264 12.84 21.68 -7.69
N LYS A 265 13.43 21.36 -8.85
CA LYS A 265 13.35 22.22 -10.05
C LYS A 265 11.90 22.42 -10.49
N LEU A 266 11.11 21.35 -10.52
CA LEU A 266 9.70 21.42 -10.89
C LEU A 266 8.92 22.32 -9.92
N ARG A 267 9.13 22.14 -8.61
CA ARG A 267 8.48 22.94 -7.57
C ARG A 267 8.81 24.43 -7.64
N VAL A 268 10.08 24.77 -7.91
CA VAL A 268 10.53 26.18 -8.00
C VAL A 268 10.04 26.85 -9.29
N ALA A 269 9.81 26.08 -10.36
CA ALA A 269 9.27 26.60 -11.61
C ALA A 269 7.75 26.92 -11.52
N ASP A 270 7.03 26.37 -10.54
CA ASP A 270 5.59 26.61 -10.35
C ASP A 270 5.32 27.97 -9.67
N THR A 271 5.10 28.99 -10.49
CA THR A 271 4.81 30.37 -10.03
C THR A 271 3.49 30.48 -9.24
N LEU A 272 2.50 29.63 -9.52
CA LEU A 272 1.23 29.63 -8.81
C LEU A 272 1.41 29.02 -7.42
N LEU A 273 2.16 27.93 -7.31
CA LEU A 273 2.55 27.36 -6.03
C LEU A 273 3.35 28.37 -5.19
N ASP A 274 4.32 29.07 -5.78
CA ASP A 274 5.13 30.07 -5.07
C ASP A 274 4.25 31.18 -4.48
N ARG A 275 3.38 31.79 -5.30
CA ARG A 275 2.42 32.81 -4.86
C ARG A 275 1.49 32.29 -3.78
N THR A 276 1.00 31.06 -3.91
CA THR A 276 0.13 30.41 -2.92
C THR A 276 0.84 30.27 -1.58
N TYR A 277 2.10 29.81 -1.56
CA TYR A 277 2.86 29.73 -0.31
C TYR A 277 3.13 31.09 0.32
N VAL A 278 3.38 32.14 -0.47
CA VAL A 278 3.53 33.51 0.03
C VAL A 278 2.23 33.99 0.68
N ASP A 279 1.09 33.74 0.03
CA ASP A 279 -0.23 34.11 0.54
C ASP A 279 -0.58 33.35 1.83
N MET A 280 -0.43 32.02 1.84
CA MET A 280 -0.60 31.20 3.05
C MET A 280 0.28 31.68 4.20
N ALA A 281 1.55 32.04 3.91
CA ALA A 281 2.49 32.51 4.92
C ALA A 281 2.08 33.87 5.50
N ARG A 282 1.52 34.76 4.66
CA ARG A 282 0.92 36.03 5.10
C ARG A 282 -0.29 35.78 6.00
N THR A 283 -1.20 34.89 5.62
CA THR A 283 -2.39 34.52 6.40
C THR A 283 -2.02 33.96 7.77
N VAL A 284 -0.98 33.12 7.83
CA VAL A 284 -0.49 32.54 9.10
C VAL A 284 0.40 33.52 9.89
N GLY A 285 0.90 34.57 9.24
CA GLY A 285 1.78 35.58 9.84
C GLY A 285 3.20 35.07 10.10
N VAL A 286 3.77 34.28 9.18
CA VAL A 286 5.14 33.75 9.26
C VAL A 286 5.92 33.95 7.95
N PRO A 287 7.26 33.88 7.96
CA PRO A 287 8.04 33.87 6.72
C PRO A 287 7.73 32.64 5.85
N THR A 288 7.69 32.81 4.52
CA THR A 288 7.41 31.72 3.57
C THR A 288 8.32 30.50 3.73
N ARG A 289 9.61 30.72 4.05
CA ARG A 289 10.57 29.63 4.31
C ARG A 289 10.16 28.76 5.51
N GLN A 290 9.64 29.39 6.56
CA GLN A 290 9.18 28.68 7.76
C GLN A 290 7.92 27.87 7.44
N LEU A 291 6.97 28.42 6.68
CA LEU A 291 5.78 27.67 6.25
C LEU A 291 6.15 26.46 5.38
N ARG A 292 7.06 26.62 4.41
CA ARG A 292 7.53 25.51 3.56
C ARG A 292 8.18 24.39 4.38
N ALA A 293 9.01 24.75 5.36
CA ALA A 293 9.66 23.78 6.25
C ALA A 293 8.66 23.01 7.12
N ALA A 294 7.49 23.58 7.39
CA ALA A 294 6.42 22.93 8.13
C ALA A 294 5.59 21.93 7.29
N ASN A 295 5.92 21.73 6.01
CA ASN A 295 5.28 20.76 5.12
C ASN A 295 3.73 20.77 5.22
N PRO A 296 3.07 21.89 4.87
CA PRO A 296 1.68 22.15 5.24
C PRO A 296 0.70 21.11 4.68
N ILE A 297 1.06 20.38 3.63
CA ILE A 297 0.20 19.35 3.04
C ILE A 297 -0.17 18.24 4.03
N ASP A 298 0.75 17.82 4.91
CA ASP A 298 0.47 16.76 5.89
C ASP A 298 -0.56 17.21 6.94
N SER A 299 -0.45 18.47 7.38
CA SER A 299 -1.45 19.08 8.28
C SER A 299 -2.78 19.31 7.57
N LEU A 300 -2.77 19.89 6.37
CA LEU A 300 -3.99 20.19 5.62
C LEU A 300 -4.76 18.92 5.24
N LEU A 301 -4.06 17.86 4.82
CA LEU A 301 -4.69 16.55 4.58
C LEU A 301 -5.34 15.99 5.85
N CYS A 302 -4.71 16.13 7.02
CA CYS A 302 -5.33 15.69 8.26
C CYS A 302 -6.63 16.45 8.55
N HIS A 303 -6.62 17.78 8.44
CA HIS A 303 -7.86 18.55 8.60
C HIS A 303 -8.93 18.15 7.58
N PHE A 304 -8.54 17.98 6.32
CA PHE A 304 -9.42 17.57 5.24
C PHE A 304 -10.06 16.20 5.50
N CYS A 305 -9.26 15.18 5.86
CA CYS A 305 -9.76 13.83 6.10
C CYS A 305 -10.61 13.69 7.37
N HIS A 306 -10.43 14.59 8.34
CA HIS A 306 -11.24 14.65 9.57
C HIS A 306 -12.41 15.63 9.47
N ASN A 307 -12.65 16.21 8.29
CA ASN A 307 -13.70 17.22 8.05
C ASN A 307 -13.62 18.40 9.04
N LEU A 308 -12.40 18.82 9.37
CA LEU A 308 -12.10 19.97 10.20
C LEU A 308 -11.88 21.21 9.34
N THR A 309 -12.22 22.39 9.87
CA THR A 309 -11.85 23.65 9.23
C THR A 309 -10.32 23.76 9.13
N PHE A 310 -9.83 24.30 8.02
CA PHE A 310 -8.40 24.49 7.86
C PHE A 310 -7.81 25.48 8.88
N PRO A 311 -6.50 25.36 9.18
CA PRO A 311 -5.87 26.16 10.22
C PRO A 311 -6.08 27.68 10.04
N CYS A 312 -6.41 28.35 11.14
CA CYS A 312 -6.68 29.79 11.19
C CYS A 312 -5.82 30.50 12.23
N THR A 313 -5.61 31.80 11.98
CA THR A 313 -5.03 32.79 12.90
C THR A 313 -6.00 33.95 13.08
N ALA A 314 -5.58 35.01 13.77
CA ALA A 314 -6.36 36.25 13.85
C ALA A 314 -6.47 36.97 12.48
N GLN A 315 -5.55 36.69 11.56
CA GLN A 315 -5.46 37.34 10.25
C GLN A 315 -6.27 36.63 9.16
N GLY A 316 -6.66 35.37 9.38
CA GLY A 316 -7.48 34.60 8.44
C GLY A 316 -7.27 33.09 8.56
N CYS A 317 -7.89 32.35 7.66
CA CYS A 317 -7.81 30.90 7.56
C CYS A 317 -7.16 30.48 6.25
N LEU A 318 -6.43 29.36 6.27
CA LEU A 318 -6.02 28.70 5.03
C LEU A 318 -7.26 28.17 4.29
N THR A 319 -7.19 28.10 2.97
CA THR A 319 -8.38 27.84 2.13
C THR A 319 -8.28 26.54 1.33
N MET A 320 -9.43 26.04 0.88
CA MET A 320 -9.50 24.87 -0.02
C MET A 320 -8.77 25.12 -1.34
N GLU A 321 -8.80 26.34 -1.85
CA GLU A 321 -8.09 26.72 -3.08
C GLU A 321 -6.57 26.61 -2.91
N GLN A 322 -6.02 27.12 -1.80
CA GLN A 322 -4.60 27.00 -1.50
C GLN A 322 -4.18 25.52 -1.37
N PHE A 323 -5.01 24.70 -0.72
CA PHE A 323 -4.80 23.26 -0.63
C PHE A 323 -4.84 22.57 -2.01
N ALA A 324 -5.81 22.91 -2.85
CA ALA A 324 -5.96 22.38 -4.20
C ALA A 324 -4.72 22.67 -5.07
N VAL A 325 -4.09 23.84 -4.92
CA VAL A 325 -2.85 24.19 -5.62
C VAL A 325 -1.70 23.27 -5.21
N ILE A 326 -1.54 22.99 -3.91
CA ILE A 326 -0.49 22.06 -3.44
C ILE A 326 -0.77 20.65 -3.96
N LYS A 327 -2.03 20.19 -3.92
CA LYS A 327 -2.44 18.89 -4.43
C LYS A 327 -2.21 18.75 -5.94
N ARG A 328 -2.57 19.77 -6.72
CA ARG A 328 -2.27 19.83 -8.16
C ARG A 328 -0.77 19.65 -8.41
N GLN A 329 0.07 20.38 -7.68
CA GLN A 329 1.52 20.26 -7.86
C GLN A 329 2.04 18.86 -7.50
N GLN A 330 1.50 18.18 -6.49
CA GLN A 330 1.88 16.79 -6.18
C GLN A 330 1.53 15.83 -7.33
N MET A 331 0.41 16.08 -8.02
CA MET A 331 -0.04 15.25 -9.15
C MET A 331 0.79 15.51 -10.41
N GLU A 332 1.12 16.77 -10.69
CA GLU A 332 2.06 17.14 -11.74
C GLU A 332 3.46 16.55 -11.48
N ASP A 333 3.90 16.57 -10.22
CA ASP A 333 5.16 15.95 -9.79
C ASP A 333 5.16 14.44 -10.01
N GLU A 334 4.07 13.76 -9.69
CA GLU A 334 3.91 12.32 -9.95
C GLU A 334 3.95 12.00 -11.45
N ARG A 335 3.24 12.79 -12.27
CA ARG A 335 3.23 12.64 -13.73
C ARG A 335 4.63 12.82 -14.33
N ASP A 336 5.34 13.90 -13.97
CA ASP A 336 6.72 14.14 -14.46
C ASP A 336 7.68 13.06 -13.92
N ARG A 337 7.54 12.64 -12.66
CA ARG A 337 8.33 11.54 -12.07
C ARG A 337 8.21 10.25 -12.88
N GLN A 338 7.00 9.87 -13.27
CA GLN A 338 6.74 8.69 -14.09
C GLN A 338 7.35 8.83 -15.49
N GLN A 339 7.18 9.98 -16.14
CA GLN A 339 7.73 10.25 -17.47
C GLN A 339 9.26 10.23 -17.51
N ARG A 340 9.93 10.75 -16.47
CA ARG A 340 11.40 10.84 -16.41
C ARG A 340 12.07 9.52 -16.06
N GLY A 341 11.39 8.64 -15.30
CA GLY A 341 11.91 7.33 -14.92
C GLY A 341 13.12 7.35 -13.98
N LEU A 342 13.52 8.50 -13.42
CA LEU A 342 14.65 8.58 -12.48
C LEU A 342 14.32 7.88 -11.16
N TYR A 343 13.14 8.15 -10.59
CA TYR A 343 12.66 7.47 -9.38
C TYR A 343 12.56 5.96 -9.56
N LEU A 344 12.28 5.45 -10.76
CA LEU A 344 12.23 4.01 -11.01
C LEU A 344 13.59 3.35 -10.73
N ARG A 345 14.70 3.99 -11.10
CA ARG A 345 16.05 3.46 -10.81
C ARG A 345 16.32 3.39 -9.31
N TYR A 346 15.93 4.43 -8.57
CA TYR A 346 15.94 4.40 -7.11
C TYR A 346 15.06 3.27 -6.57
N ALA A 347 13.82 3.16 -7.06
CA ALA A 347 12.81 2.24 -6.60
C ALA A 347 13.22 0.78 -6.76
N LEU A 348 13.80 0.42 -7.91
CA LEU A 348 14.34 -0.92 -8.16
C LEU A 348 15.38 -1.30 -7.09
N LEU A 349 16.35 -0.43 -6.80
CA LEU A 349 17.39 -0.71 -5.81
C LEU A 349 16.87 -0.65 -4.37
N ALA A 350 15.92 0.25 -4.08
CA ALA A 350 15.33 0.40 -2.75
C ALA A 350 14.41 -0.77 -2.37
N ALA A 351 13.59 -1.24 -3.31
CA ALA A 351 12.63 -2.31 -3.10
C ALA A 351 13.25 -3.71 -3.28
N HIS A 352 14.37 -3.84 -4.00
CA HIS A 352 14.98 -5.13 -4.33
C HIS A 352 15.14 -6.06 -3.12
N PRO A 353 15.70 -5.65 -1.96
CA PRO A 353 15.84 -6.55 -0.82
C PRO A 353 14.51 -7.18 -0.34
N PHE A 354 13.45 -6.38 -0.30
CA PHE A 354 12.11 -6.84 0.08
C PHE A 354 11.52 -7.75 -1.00
N LEU A 355 11.55 -7.32 -2.26
CA LEU A 355 11.00 -8.07 -3.39
C LEU A 355 11.72 -9.40 -3.61
N ASN A 356 13.04 -9.42 -3.48
CA ASN A 356 13.84 -10.64 -3.60
C ASN A 356 13.49 -11.64 -2.47
N ARG A 357 13.31 -11.17 -1.23
CA ARG A 357 12.87 -12.03 -0.12
C ARG A 357 11.47 -12.60 -0.37
N THR A 358 10.55 -11.75 -0.84
CA THR A 358 9.18 -12.12 -1.18
C THR A 358 9.14 -13.16 -2.29
N ALA A 359 9.90 -12.96 -3.38
CA ALA A 359 10.01 -13.90 -4.50
C ALA A 359 10.66 -15.23 -4.06
N ALA A 360 11.74 -15.17 -3.28
CA ALA A 360 12.39 -16.36 -2.74
C ALA A 360 11.43 -17.18 -1.84
N ARG A 361 10.59 -16.52 -1.03
CA ARG A 361 9.54 -17.19 -0.26
C ARG A 361 8.53 -17.87 -1.18
N MET A 362 8.07 -17.18 -2.23
CA MET A 362 7.11 -17.76 -3.19
C MET A 362 7.68 -18.99 -3.91
N LEU A 363 8.95 -18.96 -4.31
CA LEU A 363 9.64 -20.10 -4.92
C LEU A 363 9.72 -21.29 -3.96
N ARG A 364 10.10 -21.06 -2.69
CA ARG A 364 10.17 -22.13 -1.68
C ARG A 364 8.80 -22.75 -1.41
N VAL A 365 7.72 -21.95 -1.37
CA VAL A 365 6.34 -22.44 -1.27
C VAL A 365 5.98 -23.29 -2.49
N ALA A 366 6.34 -22.84 -3.71
CA ALA A 366 6.07 -23.57 -4.94
C ALA A 366 6.82 -24.93 -5.00
N ASP A 367 8.03 -24.99 -4.42
CA ASP A 367 8.82 -26.22 -4.24
C ASP A 367 8.26 -27.15 -3.15
N GLY A 368 7.14 -26.80 -2.51
CA GLY A 368 6.52 -27.58 -1.45
C GLY A 368 7.23 -27.49 -0.08
N ARG A 369 8.14 -26.52 0.10
CA ARG A 369 8.78 -26.29 1.41
C ARG A 369 7.79 -25.66 2.39
N GLN A 370 7.98 -25.97 3.67
CA GLN A 370 7.22 -25.33 4.74
C GLN A 370 7.67 -23.88 4.92
N GLU A 371 6.82 -22.96 4.51
CA GLU A 371 7.00 -21.51 4.65
C GLU A 371 5.74 -20.89 5.26
N GLU A 372 5.80 -19.60 5.59
CA GLU A 372 4.66 -18.91 6.17
C GLU A 372 3.51 -18.80 5.16
N LEU A 373 2.32 -19.20 5.58
CA LEU A 373 1.12 -19.20 4.72
C LEU A 373 0.56 -17.78 4.59
N PHE A 374 0.68 -16.98 5.65
CA PHE A 374 0.32 -15.57 5.64
C PHE A 374 1.45 -14.71 6.22
N ALA A 375 1.90 -13.72 5.48
CA ALA A 375 2.88 -12.74 5.94
C ALA A 375 2.33 -11.31 5.89
N LEU A 376 2.42 -10.58 7.00
CA LEU A 376 2.03 -9.19 7.13
C LEU A 376 3.24 -8.30 7.38
N PHE A 377 3.41 -7.27 6.56
CA PHE A 377 4.45 -6.26 6.66
C PHE A 377 3.80 -4.89 6.85
N SER A 378 3.90 -4.31 8.05
CA SER A 378 3.30 -3.01 8.35
C SER A 378 4.31 -1.87 8.32
N ALA A 379 4.13 -0.96 7.36
CA ALA A 379 5.15 -0.08 6.82
C ALA A 379 4.64 1.36 6.60
N HIS A 380 5.34 2.11 5.74
CA HIS A 380 5.08 3.52 5.44
C HIS A 380 4.78 3.73 3.95
N ASP A 381 4.28 4.92 3.62
CA ASP A 381 4.21 5.41 2.23
C ASP A 381 5.57 5.37 1.54
N VAL A 382 6.63 5.82 2.22
CA VAL A 382 8.02 5.76 1.70
C VAL A 382 8.54 4.34 1.46
N THR A 383 7.88 3.31 2.03
CA THR A 383 8.15 1.89 1.74
C THR A 383 7.35 1.42 0.54
N MET A 384 6.05 1.74 0.52
CA MET A 384 5.11 1.29 -0.51
C MET A 384 5.41 1.90 -1.87
N ALA A 385 5.75 3.20 -1.92
CA ALA A 385 6.00 3.92 -3.16
C ALA A 385 7.08 3.25 -4.04
N PRO A 386 8.31 2.95 -3.55
CA PRO A 386 9.30 2.26 -4.37
C PRO A 386 8.90 0.82 -4.73
N VAL A 387 8.19 0.10 -3.85
CA VAL A 387 7.68 -1.25 -4.17
C VAL A 387 6.70 -1.21 -5.34
N LEU A 388 5.74 -0.28 -5.32
CA LEU A 388 4.76 -0.10 -6.39
C LEU A 388 5.41 0.36 -7.70
N SER A 389 6.35 1.30 -7.63
CA SER A 389 7.10 1.74 -8.82
C SER A 389 7.92 0.61 -9.44
N ALA A 390 8.59 -0.22 -8.62
CA ALA A 390 9.38 -1.35 -9.12
C ALA A 390 8.52 -2.45 -9.77
N HIS A 391 7.25 -2.59 -9.35
CA HIS A 391 6.28 -3.53 -9.96
C HIS A 391 5.60 -2.98 -11.23
N SER A 392 5.74 -1.70 -11.53
CA SER A 392 5.13 -1.06 -12.71
C SER A 392 5.98 -1.24 -13.99
N VAL A 393 6.96 -2.14 -13.96
CA VAL A 393 7.91 -2.46 -15.06
C VAL A 393 7.47 -3.69 -15.82
#